data_AF-A0A7W3N3F1-F1
#
_entry.id   AF-A0A7W3N3F1-F1
#
_cell.length_a   1.000
_cell.length_b   1.000
_cell.length_c   1.000
_cell.angle_alpha   90.00
_cell.angle_beta   90.00
_cell.angle_gamma   90.00
#
_symmetry.space_group_name_H-M   'P 1'
#
loop_
_entity.id
_entity.type
_entity.pdbx_description
1 polymer ?
#
loop_
_entity_poly.entity_id
_entity_poly.type
_entity_poly.pdbx_seq_one_letter_code
_entity_poly.pdbx_strand_id
1 'polypeptide(L)'
;MYGAPPPGGPLPGAPGPFPVPPQAPPVASTAPVGRRLAAWLIDALVVVAIVAGIGSLTYARLVDYVSTQGTAVAAAGVFELIGSQGDVAGAARAAGQKAWDDAVGIVVQGFAALIALQLLYQFAALQFAGRTLGKGLLGLRVRGGDGARPGVGRSLLRSTVTTASESGLYSVACILLVLGQFLLSFAVWAAAVVLFLFNALPMLGGRRRTLADRVSGTTVERAAVLRTATGAAQAAAESARRLGRRAKERVSGGEAPAAPEPQPLAQPGYAHLEPPAPPGQVPPPPAQPGYAPPPPGTLPPPGPTPYP
;
A
#
# COMPACT_ATOMS: atom_id res chain seq x y z
N MET A 1 -22.19 -14.31 -81.46
CA MET A 1 -21.33 -13.44 -80.64
C MET A 1 -22.11 -13.09 -79.38
N TYR A 2 -21.78 -13.71 -78.25
CA TYR A 2 -22.39 -13.39 -76.95
C TYR A 2 -21.58 -12.25 -76.33
N GLY A 3 -22.24 -11.11 -76.10
CA GLY A 3 -21.64 -9.92 -75.50
C GLY A 3 -21.28 -10.16 -74.03
N ALA A 4 -20.14 -9.63 -73.61
CA ALA A 4 -19.67 -9.70 -72.24
C ALA A 4 -20.66 -9.03 -71.28
N PRO A 5 -20.89 -9.59 -70.07
CA PRO A 5 -21.74 -8.97 -69.07
C PRO A 5 -21.14 -7.63 -68.59
N PRO A 6 -21.96 -6.62 -68.29
CA PRO A 6 -21.49 -5.34 -67.81
C PRO A 6 -20.79 -5.48 -66.45
N PRO A 7 -19.75 -4.66 -66.18
CA PRO A 7 -19.02 -4.68 -64.92
C PRO A 7 -19.96 -4.36 -63.75
N GLY A 8 -20.01 -5.25 -62.77
CA GLY A 8 -20.83 -5.09 -61.57
C GLY A 8 -20.46 -3.82 -60.81
N GLY A 9 -21.47 -2.99 -60.54
CA GLY A 9 -21.30 -1.77 -59.75
C GLY A 9 -20.82 -2.07 -58.32
N PRO A 10 -20.23 -1.08 -57.63
CA PRO A 10 -19.74 -1.24 -56.26
C PRO A 10 -20.89 -1.65 -55.34
N LEU A 11 -20.69 -2.74 -54.60
CA LEU A 11 -21.63 -3.23 -53.59
C LEU A 11 -21.90 -2.11 -52.56
N PRO A 12 -23.16 -1.89 -52.15
CA PRO A 12 -23.50 -0.97 -51.07
C PRO A 12 -22.63 -1.27 -49.84
N GLY A 13 -21.94 -0.25 -49.34
CA GLY A 13 -21.02 -0.37 -48.21
C GLY A 13 -21.70 -1.09 -47.04
N ALA A 14 -21.04 -2.14 -46.54
CA ALA A 14 -21.51 -2.88 -45.38
C ALA A 14 -21.82 -1.89 -44.24
N PRO A 15 -22.96 -2.05 -43.54
CA PRO A 15 -23.29 -1.19 -42.40
C PRO A 15 -22.12 -1.21 -41.43
N GLY A 16 -21.61 -0.01 -41.12
CA GLY A 16 -20.49 0.14 -40.19
C GLY A 16 -20.78 -0.56 -38.86
N PRO A 17 -19.75 -1.08 -38.17
CA PRO A 17 -19.94 -1.77 -36.91
C PRO A 17 -20.74 -0.89 -35.96
N PHE A 18 -21.85 -1.42 -35.45
CA PHE A 18 -22.69 -0.73 -34.48
C PHE A 18 -21.81 -0.21 -33.33
N PRO A 19 -22.02 1.03 -32.86
CA PRO A 19 -21.29 1.53 -31.69
C PRO A 19 -21.53 0.57 -30.53
N VAL A 20 -20.44 -0.03 -30.05
CA VAL A 20 -20.50 -0.93 -28.90
C VAL A 20 -21.08 -0.11 -27.74
N PRO A 21 -22.20 -0.53 -27.13
CA PRO A 21 -22.78 0.21 -26.02
C PRO A 21 -21.72 0.38 -24.92
N PRO A 22 -21.64 1.56 -24.27
CA PRO A 22 -20.68 1.81 -23.21
C PRO A 22 -20.73 0.68 -22.20
N GLN A 23 -19.64 -0.07 -22.04
CA GLN A 23 -19.58 -1.14 -21.04
C GLN A 23 -19.88 -0.51 -19.69
N ALA A 24 -20.97 -0.96 -19.06
CA ALA A 24 -21.31 -0.55 -17.71
C ALA A 24 -20.08 -0.79 -16.81
N PRO A 25 -19.71 0.17 -15.95
CA PRO A 25 -18.52 0.03 -15.12
C PRO A 25 -18.63 -1.27 -14.31
N PRO A 26 -17.57 -2.09 -14.26
CA PRO A 26 -17.62 -3.38 -13.60
C PRO A 26 -18.01 -3.19 -12.14
N VAL A 27 -19.12 -3.82 -11.73
CA VAL A 27 -19.62 -3.74 -10.36
C VAL A 27 -18.52 -4.24 -9.43
N ALA A 28 -17.97 -3.33 -8.62
CA ALA A 28 -16.85 -3.63 -7.74
C ALA A 28 -17.28 -4.68 -6.70
N SER A 29 -16.89 -5.94 -6.91
CA SER A 29 -17.13 -7.05 -5.98
C SER A 29 -16.46 -6.74 -4.64
N THR A 30 -17.26 -6.35 -3.65
CA THR A 30 -16.82 -6.14 -2.26
C THR A 30 -16.23 -7.44 -1.72
N ALA A 31 -15.04 -7.34 -1.10
CA ALA A 31 -14.42 -8.49 -0.46
C ALA A 31 -15.31 -9.02 0.69
N PRO A 32 -15.40 -10.34 0.90
CA PRO A 32 -16.16 -10.94 2.00
C PRO A 32 -15.54 -10.52 3.34
N VAL A 33 -16.40 -10.28 4.33
CA VAL A 33 -16.05 -9.74 5.65
C VAL A 33 -14.93 -10.55 6.32
N GLY A 34 -15.00 -11.89 6.25
CA GLY A 34 -13.99 -12.76 6.86
C GLY A 34 -12.55 -12.53 6.36
N ARG A 35 -12.35 -12.22 5.07
CA ARG A 35 -11.00 -11.91 4.55
C ARG A 35 -10.49 -10.56 5.03
N ARG A 36 -11.39 -9.59 5.24
CA ARG A 36 -11.01 -8.28 5.78
C ARG A 36 -10.61 -8.40 7.25
N LEU A 37 -11.35 -9.19 8.01
CA LEU A 37 -11.05 -9.48 9.41
C LEU A 37 -9.72 -10.23 9.55
N ALA A 38 -9.50 -11.28 8.74
CA ALA A 38 -8.24 -12.02 8.77
C ALA A 38 -7.03 -11.14 8.38
N ALA A 39 -7.18 -10.24 7.40
CA ALA A 39 -6.11 -9.30 7.04
C ALA A 39 -5.78 -8.38 8.21
N TRP A 40 -6.82 -7.88 8.88
CA TRP A 40 -6.69 -7.02 10.05
C TRP A 40 -6.02 -7.75 11.22
N LEU A 41 -6.39 -9.01 11.50
CA LEU A 41 -5.76 -9.82 12.54
C LEU A 41 -4.27 -10.04 12.29
N ILE A 42 -3.88 -10.32 11.04
CA ILE A 42 -2.46 -10.48 10.68
C ILE A 42 -1.71 -9.17 10.90
N ASP A 43 -2.28 -8.05 10.44
CA ASP A 43 -1.67 -6.73 10.65
C ASP A 43 -1.57 -6.39 12.15
N ALA A 44 -2.58 -6.76 12.96
CA ALA A 44 -2.58 -6.59 14.40
C ALA A 44 -1.48 -7.44 15.08
N LEU A 45 -1.25 -8.68 14.63
CA LEU A 45 -0.15 -9.51 15.15
C LEU A 45 1.23 -8.89 14.88
N VAL A 46 1.42 -8.26 13.72
CA VAL A 46 2.66 -7.51 13.44
C VAL A 46 2.84 -6.36 14.42
N VAL A 47 1.78 -5.59 14.69
CA VAL A 47 1.82 -4.50 15.67
C VAL A 47 2.10 -5.04 17.08
N VAL A 48 1.48 -6.16 17.49
CA VAL A 48 1.75 -6.82 18.77
C VAL A 48 3.21 -7.22 18.89
N ALA A 49 3.82 -7.75 17.84
CA ALA A 49 5.24 -8.09 17.83
C ALA A 49 6.13 -6.85 18.01
N ILE A 50 5.79 -5.72 17.36
CA ILE A 50 6.49 -4.44 17.55
C ILE A 50 6.37 -3.96 19.00
N VAL A 51 5.15 -3.99 19.57
CA VAL A 51 4.89 -3.61 20.96
C VAL A 51 5.70 -4.47 21.92
N ALA A 52 5.72 -5.79 21.73
CA ALA A 52 6.47 -6.71 22.57
C ALA A 52 7.99 -6.45 22.48
N GLY A 53 8.52 -6.21 21.28
CA GLY A 53 9.94 -5.89 21.09
C GLY A 53 10.34 -4.59 21.78
N ILE A 54 9.56 -3.52 21.59
CA ILE A 54 9.82 -2.22 22.21
C ILE A 54 9.65 -2.27 23.72
N GLY A 55 8.60 -2.95 24.20
CA GLY A 55 8.37 -3.15 25.63
C GLY A 55 9.52 -3.89 26.29
N SER A 56 10.03 -4.95 25.65
CA SER A 56 11.19 -5.71 26.13
C SER A 56 12.46 -4.83 26.20
N LEU A 57 12.73 -4.04 25.16
CA LEU A 57 13.88 -3.13 25.15
C LEU A 57 13.75 -2.02 26.20
N THR A 58 12.56 -1.46 26.36
CA THR A 58 12.27 -0.41 27.36
C THR A 58 12.43 -0.97 28.77
N TYR A 59 11.92 -2.18 29.02
CA TYR A 59 12.09 -2.89 30.28
C TYR A 59 13.57 -3.18 30.59
N ALA A 60 14.31 -3.72 29.62
CA ALA A 60 15.74 -3.98 29.79
C ALA A 60 16.52 -2.69 30.12
N ARG A 61 16.21 -1.58 29.45
CA ARG A 61 16.81 -0.26 29.75
C ARG A 61 16.43 0.25 31.13
N LEU A 62 15.20 0.03 31.59
CA LEU A 62 14.78 0.39 32.94
C LEU A 62 15.50 -0.44 34.00
N VAL A 63 15.63 -1.76 33.79
CA VAL A 63 16.36 -2.64 34.71
C VAL A 63 17.84 -2.28 34.78
N ASP A 64 18.47 -2.02 33.64
CA ASP A 64 19.86 -1.55 33.57
C ASP A 64 20.03 -0.20 34.27
N TYR A 65 19.12 0.75 34.00
CA TYR A 65 19.11 2.05 34.67
C TYR A 65 18.96 1.93 36.19
N VAL A 66 18.01 1.13 36.67
CA VAL A 66 17.77 0.94 38.11
C VAL A 66 18.94 0.22 38.79
N SER A 67 19.55 -0.77 38.14
CA SER A 67 20.68 -1.51 38.72
C SER A 67 21.96 -0.65 38.80
N THR A 68 22.21 0.18 37.79
CA THR A 68 23.36 1.10 37.76
C THR A 68 23.16 2.34 38.64
N GLN A 69 21.97 2.93 38.65
CA GLN A 69 21.67 4.10 39.48
C GLN A 69 21.42 3.72 40.94
N GLY A 70 20.89 2.54 41.25
CA GLY A 70 20.75 2.11 42.64
C GLY A 70 22.09 2.04 43.37
N THR A 71 23.15 1.63 42.67
CA THR A 71 24.51 1.61 43.21
C THR A 71 25.15 3.01 43.21
N ALA A 72 24.90 3.82 42.18
CA ALA A 72 25.42 5.18 42.09
C ALA A 72 24.76 6.15 43.08
N VAL A 73 23.46 6.06 43.31
CA VAL A 73 22.71 6.87 44.30
C VAL A 73 23.08 6.46 45.72
N ALA A 74 23.32 5.17 45.98
CA ALA A 74 23.86 4.73 47.25
C ALA A 74 25.27 5.30 47.51
N ALA A 75 26.14 5.30 46.49
CA ALA A 75 27.49 5.87 46.60
C ALA A 75 27.50 7.40 46.69
N ALA A 76 26.73 8.08 45.84
CA ALA A 76 26.60 9.55 45.82
C ALA A 76 25.90 10.07 47.08
N GLY A 77 24.90 9.36 47.58
CA GLY A 77 24.25 9.67 48.85
C GLY A 77 25.24 9.69 50.01
N VAL A 78 26.24 8.79 50.04
CA VAL A 78 27.31 8.80 51.05
C VAL A 78 28.23 10.02 50.90
N PHE A 79 28.63 10.38 49.68
CA PHE A 79 29.52 11.53 49.46
C PHE A 79 28.81 12.89 49.63
N GLU A 80 27.55 13.02 49.22
CA GLU A 80 26.76 14.22 49.47
C GLU A 80 26.39 14.36 50.95
N LEU A 81 26.17 13.26 51.68
CA LEU A 81 26.01 13.28 53.14
C LEU A 81 27.24 13.88 53.84
N ILE A 82 28.43 13.58 53.32
CA ILE A 82 29.70 14.10 53.83
C ILE A 82 29.92 15.56 53.40
N GLY A 83 29.44 15.95 52.21
CA GLY A 83 29.65 17.29 51.64
C GLY A 83 28.57 18.34 51.96
N SER A 84 27.32 17.96 52.26
CA SER A 84 26.18 18.90 52.22
C SER A 84 25.98 19.78 53.46
N GLN A 85 26.93 19.83 54.40
CA GLN A 85 26.76 20.57 55.67
C GLN A 85 25.45 20.24 56.43
N GLY A 86 24.82 19.09 56.17
CA GLY A 86 23.64 18.62 56.88
C GLY A 86 22.30 18.66 56.13
N ASP A 87 22.22 19.18 54.91
CA ASP A 87 20.97 19.09 54.10
C ASP A 87 20.93 17.78 53.29
N VAL A 88 20.67 16.68 54.00
CA VAL A 88 20.55 15.34 53.43
C VAL A 88 19.24 15.18 52.64
N ALA A 89 18.19 15.86 53.11
CA ALA A 89 16.85 15.73 52.57
C ALA A 89 16.73 16.41 51.19
N GLY A 90 17.34 17.58 51.00
CA GLY A 90 17.39 18.28 49.72
C GLY A 90 18.14 17.50 48.65
N ALA A 91 19.34 17.03 48.99
CA ALA A 91 20.19 16.19 48.13
C ALA A 91 19.46 14.91 47.67
N ALA A 92 18.90 14.16 48.62
CA ALA A 92 18.14 12.94 48.31
C ALA A 92 16.92 13.21 47.42
N ARG A 93 16.21 14.32 47.64
CA ARG A 93 15.06 14.72 46.82
C ARG A 93 15.47 15.07 45.39
N ALA A 94 16.56 15.83 45.21
CA ALA A 94 17.07 16.20 43.89
C ALA A 94 17.54 14.96 43.10
N ALA A 95 18.29 14.07 43.76
CA ALA A 95 18.72 12.80 43.17
C ALA A 95 17.52 11.92 42.78
N GLY A 96 16.53 11.80 43.67
CA GLY A 96 15.30 11.05 43.41
C GLY A 96 14.48 11.63 42.26
N GLN A 97 14.35 12.96 42.18
CA GLN A 97 13.65 13.63 41.09
C GLN A 97 14.35 13.40 39.75
N LYS A 98 15.67 13.56 39.70
CA LYS A 98 16.44 13.28 38.49
C LYS A 98 16.29 11.82 38.06
N ALA A 99 16.36 10.89 39.01
CA ALA A 99 16.20 9.47 38.73
C ALA A 99 14.83 9.12 38.15
N TRP A 100 13.79 9.76 38.69
CA TRP A 100 12.44 9.68 38.17
C TRP A 100 12.35 10.25 36.74
N ASP A 101 12.85 11.45 36.50
CA ASP A 101 12.77 12.12 35.19
C ASP A 101 13.48 11.31 34.10
N ASP A 102 14.65 10.73 34.41
CA ASP A 102 15.38 9.85 33.50
C ASP A 102 14.59 8.55 33.20
N ALA A 103 14.00 7.91 34.22
CA ALA A 103 13.19 6.70 34.05
C ALA A 103 11.93 6.98 33.23
N VAL A 104 11.25 8.10 33.49
CA VAL A 104 10.14 8.61 32.68
C VAL A 104 10.61 8.84 31.23
N GLY A 105 11.79 9.42 31.04
CA GLY A 105 12.40 9.61 29.72
C GLY A 105 12.54 8.31 28.93
N ILE A 106 12.97 7.21 29.56
CA ILE A 106 13.06 5.88 28.93
C ILE A 106 11.68 5.39 28.48
N VAL A 107 10.67 5.53 29.33
CA VAL A 107 9.28 5.12 29.02
C VAL A 107 8.71 5.95 27.87
N VAL A 108 8.90 7.27 27.89
CA VAL A 108 8.45 8.19 26.83
C VAL A 108 9.12 7.85 25.50
N GLN A 109 10.43 7.59 25.50
CA GLN A 109 11.16 7.13 24.31
C GLN A 109 10.58 5.82 23.76
N GLY A 110 10.20 4.87 24.63
CA GLY A 110 9.54 3.62 24.24
C GLY A 110 8.22 3.86 23.51
N PHE A 111 7.33 4.68 24.08
CA PHE A 111 6.06 5.03 23.42
C PHE A 111 6.27 5.82 22.12
N ALA A 112 7.20 6.77 22.09
CA ALA A 112 7.52 7.53 20.88
C ALA A 112 8.05 6.60 19.77
N ALA A 113 8.94 5.66 20.11
CA ALA A 113 9.45 4.66 19.20
C ALA A 113 8.33 3.74 18.67
N LEU A 114 7.36 3.37 19.51
CA LEU A 114 6.19 2.58 19.10
C LEU A 114 5.36 3.31 18.04
N ILE A 115 5.03 4.58 18.29
CA ILE A 115 4.28 5.40 17.33
C ILE A 115 5.06 5.51 16.01
N ALA A 116 6.35 5.81 16.08
CA ALA A 116 7.21 5.99 14.90
C ALA A 116 7.34 4.70 14.08
N LEU A 117 7.60 3.56 14.71
CA LEU A 117 7.74 2.28 14.03
C LEU A 117 6.43 1.79 13.43
N GLN A 118 5.29 1.99 14.12
CA GLN A 118 3.99 1.65 13.55
C GLN A 118 3.64 2.56 12.36
N LEU A 119 3.89 3.86 12.47
CA LEU A 119 3.73 4.79 11.35
C LEU A 119 4.59 4.39 10.16
N LEU A 120 5.87 4.09 10.40
CA LEU A 120 6.82 3.68 9.38
C LEU A 120 6.39 2.36 8.72
N TYR A 121 5.97 1.38 9.51
CA TYR A 121 5.44 0.11 9.00
C TYR A 121 4.22 0.34 8.09
N GLN A 122 3.22 1.08 8.56
CA GLN A 122 2.00 1.35 7.80
C GLN A 122 2.32 2.12 6.51
N PHE A 123 3.17 3.13 6.59
CA PHE A 123 3.58 3.94 5.44
C PHE A 123 4.39 3.13 4.43
N ALA A 124 5.42 2.40 4.87
CA ALA A 124 6.26 1.58 4.01
C ALA A 124 5.45 0.49 3.31
N ALA A 125 4.53 -0.18 4.04
CA ALA A 125 3.68 -1.20 3.44
C ALA A 125 2.74 -0.62 2.36
N LEU A 126 2.23 0.60 2.57
CA LEU A 126 1.44 1.32 1.56
C LEU A 126 2.28 1.76 0.36
N GLN A 127 3.51 2.25 0.57
CA GLN A 127 4.38 2.71 -0.51
C GLN A 127 4.91 1.56 -1.38
N PHE A 128 5.55 0.57 -0.75
CA PHE A 128 6.27 -0.47 -1.48
C PHE A 128 5.33 -1.53 -2.07
N ALA A 129 4.29 -1.92 -1.32
CA ALA A 129 3.42 -3.01 -1.73
C ALA A 129 2.02 -2.53 -2.17
N GLY A 130 1.63 -1.28 -1.88
CA GLY A 130 0.25 -0.82 -2.05
C GLY A 130 -0.73 -1.58 -1.15
N ARG A 131 -0.23 -2.29 -0.13
CA ARG A 131 -0.96 -3.21 0.74
C ARG A 131 -0.15 -3.51 2.00
N THR A 132 -0.82 -3.58 3.15
CA THR A 132 -0.24 -4.12 4.40
C THR A 132 0.03 -5.62 4.26
N LEU A 133 0.87 -6.22 5.12
CA LEU A 133 1.26 -7.64 5.00
C LEU A 133 0.02 -8.55 4.99
N GLY A 134 -0.93 -8.37 5.91
CA GLY A 134 -2.16 -9.14 5.96
C GLY A 134 -3.02 -8.95 4.72
N LYS A 135 -3.13 -7.72 4.21
CA LYS A 135 -3.81 -7.45 2.93
C LYS A 135 -3.08 -8.10 1.75
N GLY A 136 -1.76 -8.13 1.79
CA GLY A 136 -0.91 -8.80 0.80
C GLY A 136 -1.19 -10.29 0.72
N LEU A 137 -1.16 -10.97 1.88
CA LEU A 137 -1.41 -12.40 2.00
C LEU A 137 -2.81 -12.81 1.55
N LEU A 138 -3.80 -11.94 1.74
CA LEU A 138 -5.20 -12.22 1.39
C LEU A 138 -5.67 -11.63 0.06
N GLY A 139 -4.73 -11.08 -0.73
CA GLY A 139 -5.01 -10.55 -2.08
C GLY A 139 -5.90 -9.31 -2.07
N LEU A 140 -5.79 -8.46 -1.06
CA LEU A 140 -6.45 -7.16 -0.96
C LEU A 140 -5.48 -6.04 -1.37
N ARG A 141 -5.98 -5.03 -2.08
CA ARG A 141 -5.16 -3.88 -2.51
C ARG A 141 -5.87 -2.58 -2.19
N VAL A 142 -5.10 -1.58 -1.77
CA VAL A 142 -5.62 -0.23 -1.54
C VAL A 142 -5.48 0.55 -2.84
N ARG A 143 -6.58 1.13 -3.31
CA ARG A 143 -6.67 1.95 -4.51
C ARG A 143 -7.11 3.36 -4.13
N GLY A 144 -6.60 4.37 -4.82
CA GLY A 144 -7.15 5.72 -4.75
C GLY A 144 -8.54 5.76 -5.40
N GLY A 145 -9.33 6.80 -5.11
CA GLY A 145 -10.65 7.00 -5.72
C GLY A 145 -10.66 6.93 -7.26
N ASP A 146 -9.54 7.29 -7.89
CA ASP A 146 -9.34 7.28 -9.34
C ASP A 146 -8.87 5.92 -9.89
N GLY A 147 -8.81 4.88 -9.04
CA GLY A 147 -8.30 3.55 -9.41
C GLY A 147 -6.77 3.47 -9.55
N ALA A 148 -6.05 4.58 -9.38
CA ALA A 148 -4.59 4.63 -9.36
C ALA A 148 -4.00 4.18 -8.00
N ARG A 149 -2.67 4.00 -7.94
CA ARG A 149 -1.97 3.82 -6.65
C ARG A 149 -2.13 5.10 -5.81
N PRO A 150 -2.32 5.01 -4.48
CA PRO A 150 -2.36 6.20 -3.64
C PRO A 150 -1.02 6.95 -3.74
N GLY A 151 -1.07 8.25 -4.00
CA GLY A 151 0.14 9.09 -3.97
C GLY A 151 0.74 9.19 -2.56
N VAL A 152 1.98 9.66 -2.47
CA VAL A 152 2.75 9.72 -1.20
C VAL A 152 1.98 10.42 -0.08
N GLY A 153 1.39 11.59 -0.37
CA GLY A 153 0.61 12.34 0.62
C GLY A 153 -0.63 11.60 1.11
N ARG A 154 -1.39 10.94 0.22
CA ARG A 154 -2.58 10.15 0.62
C ARG A 154 -2.19 8.94 1.46
N SER A 155 -1.07 8.28 1.12
CA SER A 155 -0.54 7.16 1.91
C SER A 155 -0.08 7.59 3.30
N LEU A 156 0.63 8.73 3.41
CA LEU A 156 1.08 9.27 4.70
C LEU A 156 -0.09 9.72 5.58
N LEU A 157 -1.08 10.40 5.01
CA LEU A 157 -2.28 10.78 5.73
C LEU A 157 -3.02 9.54 6.25
N ARG A 158 -3.18 8.52 5.39
CA ARG A 158 -3.84 7.27 5.77
C ARG A 158 -3.07 6.55 6.89
N SER A 159 -1.75 6.42 6.77
CA SER A 159 -0.93 5.77 7.81
C SER A 159 -1.01 6.53 9.13
N THR A 160 -0.97 7.87 9.09
CA THR A 160 -1.08 8.73 10.28
C THR A 160 -2.42 8.55 10.98
N VAL A 161 -3.53 8.61 10.24
CA VAL A 161 -4.88 8.40 10.82
C VAL A 161 -5.02 6.99 11.40
N THR A 162 -4.48 5.98 10.71
CA THR A 162 -4.52 4.59 11.19
C THR A 162 -3.72 4.44 12.48
N THR A 163 -2.46 4.90 12.50
CA THR A 163 -1.61 4.86 13.69
C THR A 163 -2.21 5.64 14.85
N ALA A 164 -2.70 6.86 14.61
CA ALA A 164 -3.35 7.67 15.64
C ALA A 164 -4.58 6.97 16.25
N SER A 165 -5.39 6.30 15.43
CA SER A 165 -6.61 5.60 15.85
C SER A 165 -6.35 4.27 16.56
N GLU A 166 -5.26 3.57 16.22
CA GLU A 166 -4.97 2.24 16.75
C GLU A 166 -4.18 2.31 18.07
N SER A 167 -3.10 3.08 18.11
CA SER A 167 -2.15 3.06 19.23
C SER A 167 -1.59 4.44 19.59
N GLY A 168 -1.59 5.39 18.65
CA GLY A 168 -0.96 6.69 18.80
C GLY A 168 -1.57 7.51 19.94
N LEU A 169 -2.89 7.74 19.90
CA LEU A 169 -3.55 8.49 20.97
C LEU A 169 -3.46 7.79 22.33
N TYR A 170 -3.56 6.45 22.35
CA TYR A 170 -3.37 5.67 23.58
C TYR A 170 -1.96 5.86 24.14
N SER A 171 -0.94 5.81 23.29
CA SER A 171 0.46 6.02 23.68
C SER A 171 0.70 7.44 24.19
N VAL A 172 0.10 8.45 23.55
CA VAL A 172 0.14 9.84 24.02
C VAL A 172 -0.56 9.98 25.37
N ALA A 173 -1.70 9.32 25.58
CA ALA A 173 -2.36 9.29 26.88
C ALA A 173 -1.45 8.67 27.97
N CYS A 174 -0.75 7.58 27.67
CA CYS A 174 0.22 6.98 28.58
C CYS A 174 1.41 7.91 28.87
N ILE A 175 1.94 8.61 27.86
CA ILE A 175 3.00 9.61 28.05
C ILE A 175 2.51 10.72 29.00
N LEU A 176 1.32 11.28 28.74
CA LEU A 176 0.73 12.31 29.59
C LEU A 176 0.50 11.83 31.03
N LEU A 177 0.10 10.57 31.20
CA LEU A 177 -0.09 9.95 32.51
C LEU A 177 1.23 9.92 33.30
N VAL A 178 2.31 9.45 32.66
CA VAL A 178 3.63 9.34 33.28
C VAL A 178 4.23 10.73 33.58
N LEU A 179 3.87 11.75 32.81
CA LEU A 179 4.21 13.16 33.06
C LEU A 179 3.32 13.83 34.14
N GLY A 180 2.41 13.10 34.78
CA GLY A 180 1.54 13.60 35.85
C GLY A 180 0.30 14.37 35.38
N GLN A 181 0.01 14.41 34.08
CA GLN A 181 -1.12 15.13 33.49
C GLN A 181 -2.39 14.25 33.49
N PHE A 182 -2.89 13.86 34.67
CA PHE A 182 -3.96 12.85 34.81
C PHE A 182 -5.26 13.17 34.05
N LEU A 183 -5.81 14.37 34.20
CA LEU A 183 -7.07 14.74 33.55
C LEU A 183 -6.94 14.77 32.02
N LEU A 184 -5.85 15.34 31.52
CA LEU A 184 -5.59 15.41 30.08
C LEU A 184 -5.33 14.01 29.51
N SER A 185 -4.57 13.16 30.23
CA SER A 185 -4.37 11.76 29.89
C SER A 185 -5.70 11.02 29.75
N PHE A 186 -6.59 11.14 30.72
CA PHE A 186 -7.91 10.51 30.69
C PHE A 186 -8.75 11.00 29.51
N ALA A 187 -8.75 12.31 29.23
CA ALA A 187 -9.46 12.87 28.08
C ALA A 187 -8.92 12.34 26.74
N VAL A 188 -7.59 12.28 26.59
CA VAL A 188 -6.94 11.73 25.37
C VAL A 188 -7.20 10.23 25.23
N TRP A 189 -7.20 9.47 26.33
CA TRP A 189 -7.55 8.05 26.34
C TRP A 189 -9.00 7.84 25.90
N ALA A 190 -9.95 8.61 26.44
CA ALA A 190 -11.36 8.53 26.05
C ALA A 190 -11.53 8.85 24.55
N ALA A 191 -10.83 9.88 24.05
CA ALA A 191 -10.79 10.19 22.62
C ALA A 191 -10.21 9.04 21.79
N ALA A 192 -9.17 8.36 22.27
CA ALA A 192 -8.58 7.19 21.62
C ALA A 192 -9.59 6.04 21.50
N VAL A 193 -10.33 5.73 22.57
CA VAL A 193 -11.37 4.69 22.58
C VAL A 193 -12.49 5.02 21.58
N VAL A 194 -12.96 6.26 21.59
CA VAL A 194 -14.01 6.72 20.65
C VAL A 194 -13.53 6.60 19.20
N LEU A 195 -12.31 7.06 18.91
CA LEU A 195 -11.73 6.99 17.57
C LEU A 195 -11.51 5.53 17.11
N PHE A 196 -11.03 4.67 18.01
CA PHE A 196 -10.88 3.24 17.77
C PHE A 196 -12.23 2.59 17.42
N LEU A 197 -13.29 2.88 18.19
CA LEU A 197 -14.63 2.37 17.91
C LEU A 197 -15.15 2.86 16.55
N PHE A 198 -14.99 4.14 16.22
CA PHE A 198 -15.39 4.67 14.91
C PHE A 198 -14.61 4.03 13.75
N ASN A 199 -13.37 3.58 13.97
CA ASN A 199 -12.58 2.87 12.98
C ASN A 199 -12.95 1.38 12.88
N ALA A 200 -13.22 0.71 14.01
CA ALA A 200 -13.50 -0.72 14.10
C ALA A 200 -14.94 -1.09 13.69
N LEU A 201 -15.95 -0.31 14.09
CA LEU A 201 -17.37 -0.61 13.83
C LEU A 201 -17.70 -0.78 12.33
N PRO A 202 -17.19 0.07 11.41
CA PRO A 202 -17.42 -0.13 9.97
C PRO A 202 -16.85 -1.44 9.42
N MET A 203 -15.84 -2.03 10.07
CA MET A 203 -15.29 -3.32 9.66
C MET A 203 -16.27 -4.47 9.91
N LEU A 204 -17.10 -4.36 10.96
CA LEU A 204 -18.12 -5.35 11.30
C LEU A 204 -19.40 -5.18 10.48
N GLY A 205 -19.76 -3.93 10.14
CA GLY A 205 -21.03 -3.60 9.48
C GLY A 205 -21.15 -3.89 7.98
N GLY A 206 -20.20 -4.59 7.37
CA GLY A 206 -20.28 -5.13 5.99
C GLY A 206 -20.42 -4.15 4.82
N ARG A 207 -20.69 -2.85 5.04
CA ARG A 207 -21.15 -1.95 3.97
C ARG A 207 -20.70 -0.49 4.04
N ARG A 208 -19.84 -0.08 4.98
CA ARG A 208 -19.38 1.33 5.10
C ARG A 208 -17.85 1.45 5.00
N ARG A 209 -17.39 2.48 4.27
CA ARG A 209 -15.97 2.90 4.22
C ARG A 209 -15.50 3.24 5.63
N THR A 210 -14.32 2.75 6.04
CA THR A 210 -13.72 3.09 7.34
C THR A 210 -13.38 4.57 7.39
N LEU A 211 -13.16 5.12 8.60
CA LEU A 211 -12.82 6.54 8.76
C LEU A 211 -11.52 6.87 8.01
N ALA A 212 -10.52 6.00 8.13
CA ALA A 212 -9.27 6.10 7.36
C ALA A 212 -9.50 6.08 5.84
N ASP A 213 -10.40 5.22 5.33
CA ASP A 213 -10.74 5.17 3.90
C ASP A 213 -11.43 6.46 3.45
N ARG A 214 -12.32 7.03 4.26
CA ARG A 214 -13.03 8.29 3.96
C ARG A 214 -12.08 9.48 3.93
N VAL A 215 -11.26 9.64 4.98
CA VAL A 215 -10.33 10.76 5.11
C VAL A 215 -9.27 10.74 4.00
N SER A 216 -8.81 9.54 3.61
CA SER A 216 -7.81 9.42 2.56
C SER A 216 -8.37 9.34 1.13
N GLY A 217 -9.70 9.29 0.96
CA GLY A 217 -10.33 9.10 -0.35
C GLY A 217 -9.91 7.79 -1.03
N THR A 218 -9.66 6.73 -0.25
CA THR A 218 -9.21 5.44 -0.77
C THR A 218 -10.29 4.37 -0.64
N THR A 219 -10.25 3.39 -1.53
CA THR A 219 -11.15 2.24 -1.53
C THR A 219 -10.33 0.95 -1.49
N VAL A 220 -10.78 0.00 -0.66
CA VAL A 220 -10.16 -1.33 -0.59
C VAL A 220 -10.87 -2.25 -1.57
N GLU A 221 -10.20 -2.55 -2.67
CA GLU A 221 -10.68 -3.46 -3.70
C GLU A 221 -10.04 -4.84 -3.53
N ARG A 222 -10.75 -5.90 -3.96
CA ARG A 222 -10.11 -7.20 -4.18
C ARG A 222 -9.08 -7.02 -5.29
N ALA A 223 -7.83 -7.40 -5.04
CA ALA A 223 -6.83 -7.43 -6.10
C ALA A 223 -7.33 -8.39 -7.18
N ALA A 224 -7.69 -7.85 -8.35
CA ALA A 224 -8.12 -8.65 -9.49
C ALA A 224 -7.03 -9.64 -9.92
N VAL A 225 -5.77 -9.44 -9.51
CA VAL A 225 -4.62 -10.30 -9.80
C VAL A 225 -4.89 -11.78 -9.55
N LEU A 226 -5.58 -12.16 -8.46
CA LEU A 226 -5.91 -13.57 -8.25
C LEU A 226 -6.94 -14.06 -9.27
N ARG A 227 -7.90 -13.21 -9.68
CA ARG A 227 -8.87 -13.52 -10.74
C ARG A 227 -8.22 -13.56 -12.12
N THR A 228 -7.26 -12.68 -12.40
CA THR A 228 -6.50 -12.67 -13.66
C THR A 228 -5.58 -13.90 -13.73
N ALA A 229 -4.94 -14.27 -12.62
CA ALA A 229 -4.12 -15.46 -12.52
C ALA A 229 -4.95 -16.74 -12.59
N THR A 230 -6.11 -16.82 -11.91
CA THR A 230 -7.02 -17.97 -12.04
C THR A 230 -7.65 -18.04 -13.42
N GLY A 231 -7.98 -16.89 -14.04
CA GLY A 231 -8.50 -16.84 -15.40
C GLY A 231 -7.45 -17.28 -16.42
N ALA A 232 -6.20 -16.84 -16.27
CA ALA A 232 -5.07 -17.29 -17.08
C ALA A 232 -4.79 -18.79 -16.87
N ALA A 233 -4.86 -19.27 -15.62
CA ALA A 233 -4.69 -20.69 -15.30
C ALA A 233 -5.84 -21.56 -15.86
N GLN A 234 -7.08 -21.07 -15.80
CA GLN A 234 -8.24 -21.75 -16.41
C GLN A 234 -8.13 -21.78 -17.94
N ALA A 235 -7.74 -20.66 -18.56
CA ALA A 235 -7.50 -20.59 -20.00
C ALA A 235 -6.35 -21.53 -20.44
N ALA A 236 -5.27 -21.61 -19.64
CA ALA A 236 -4.18 -22.55 -19.89
C ALA A 236 -4.63 -24.01 -19.73
N ALA A 237 -5.42 -24.32 -18.69
CA ALA A 237 -5.96 -25.65 -18.47
C ALA A 237 -6.94 -26.09 -19.58
N GLU A 238 -7.78 -25.17 -20.08
CA GLU A 238 -8.65 -25.43 -21.22
C GLU A 238 -7.86 -25.66 -22.50
N SER A 239 -6.79 -24.88 -22.72
CA SER A 239 -5.88 -25.06 -23.85
C SER A 239 -5.20 -26.43 -23.81
N ALA A 240 -4.72 -26.85 -22.63
CA ALA A 240 -4.14 -28.18 -22.42
C ALA A 240 -5.15 -29.32 -22.66
N ARG A 241 -6.41 -29.16 -22.21
CA ARG A 241 -7.49 -30.12 -22.46
C ARG A 241 -7.87 -30.22 -23.94
N ARG A 242 -7.85 -29.10 -24.67
CA ARG A 242 -8.08 -29.08 -26.12
C ARG A 242 -6.94 -29.78 -26.86
N LEU A 243 -5.69 -29.53 -26.46
CA LEU A 243 -4.53 -30.24 -27.02
C LEU A 243 -4.61 -31.74 -26.75
N GLY A 244 -4.93 -32.15 -25.52
CA GLY A 244 -5.08 -33.55 -25.15
C GLY A 244 -6.20 -34.26 -25.92
N ARG A 245 -7.34 -33.61 -26.15
CA ARG A 245 -8.42 -34.14 -26.99
C ARG A 245 -7.98 -34.35 -28.44
N ARG A 246 -7.33 -33.35 -29.04
CA ARG A 246 -6.77 -33.47 -30.40
C ARG A 246 -5.73 -34.57 -30.51
N ALA A 247 -4.86 -34.72 -29.52
CA ALA A 247 -3.87 -35.79 -29.49
C ALA A 247 -4.54 -37.17 -29.41
N LYS A 248 -5.58 -37.31 -28.56
CA LYS A 248 -6.36 -38.53 -28.45
C LYS A 248 -7.10 -38.87 -29.75
N GLU A 249 -7.73 -37.88 -30.38
CA GLU A 249 -8.43 -38.03 -31.67
C GLU A 249 -7.48 -38.52 -32.77
N ARG A 250 -6.24 -37.99 -32.85
CA ARG A 250 -5.22 -38.48 -33.79
C ARG A 250 -4.84 -39.94 -33.56
N VAL A 251 -4.63 -40.32 -32.30
CA VAL A 251 -4.30 -41.71 -31.93
C VAL A 251 -5.46 -42.66 -32.24
N SER A 252 -6.70 -42.26 -31.94
CA SER A 252 -7.90 -43.07 -32.23
C SER A 252 -8.26 -43.11 -33.72
N GLY A 253 -7.91 -42.08 -34.49
CA GLY A 253 -8.14 -42.00 -35.93
C GLY A 253 -7.18 -42.85 -36.76
N GLY A 254 -6.22 -43.53 -36.14
CA GLY A 254 -5.21 -44.34 -36.87
C GLY A 254 -4.24 -43.50 -37.69
N GLU A 255 -4.23 -42.18 -37.48
CA GLU A 255 -3.30 -41.27 -38.12
C GLU A 255 -1.94 -41.45 -37.43
N ALA A 256 -1.14 -42.38 -37.97
CA ALA A 256 0.24 -42.57 -37.53
C ALA A 256 0.91 -41.19 -37.50
N PRO A 257 1.56 -40.79 -36.39
CA PRO A 257 2.19 -39.48 -36.31
C PRO A 257 3.13 -39.37 -37.50
N ALA A 258 2.79 -38.50 -38.45
CA ALA A 258 3.67 -38.17 -39.55
C ALA A 258 5.02 -37.84 -38.91
N ALA A 259 6.04 -38.64 -39.23
CA ALA A 259 7.39 -38.42 -38.74
C ALA A 259 7.66 -36.93 -38.91
N PRO A 260 8.07 -36.21 -37.84
CA PRO A 260 8.22 -34.77 -37.89
C PRO A 260 9.04 -34.46 -39.13
N GLU A 261 8.37 -33.89 -40.13
CA GLU A 261 9.00 -33.51 -41.38
C GLU A 261 10.16 -32.64 -40.94
N PRO A 262 11.42 -32.98 -41.28
CA PRO A 262 12.58 -32.28 -40.78
C PRO A 262 12.35 -30.82 -41.04
N GLN A 263 12.05 -30.06 -39.97
CA GLN A 263 11.84 -28.63 -40.08
C GLN A 263 13.09 -28.15 -40.80
N PRO A 264 12.95 -27.54 -42.00
CA PRO A 264 14.10 -27.01 -42.70
C PRO A 264 14.79 -26.14 -41.67
N LEU A 265 16.03 -26.51 -41.32
CA LEU A 265 16.89 -25.72 -40.44
C LEU A 265 16.71 -24.30 -40.93
N ALA A 266 16.03 -23.49 -40.12
CA ALA A 266 15.73 -22.12 -40.50
C ALA A 266 17.10 -21.53 -40.80
N GLN A 267 17.36 -21.29 -42.10
CA GLN A 267 18.59 -20.64 -42.51
C GLN A 267 18.66 -19.39 -41.63
N PRO A 268 19.75 -19.19 -40.88
CA PRO A 268 19.90 -17.99 -40.07
C PRO A 268 19.61 -16.83 -41.00
N GLY A 269 18.46 -16.20 -40.78
CA GLY A 269 17.98 -15.15 -41.63
C GLY A 269 19.06 -14.09 -41.64
N TYR A 270 19.72 -13.91 -42.78
CA TYR A 270 20.41 -12.68 -43.05
C TYR A 270 19.35 -11.62 -42.85
N ALA A 271 19.44 -10.92 -41.71
CA ALA A 271 18.66 -9.74 -41.45
C ALA A 271 18.77 -8.91 -42.72
N HIS A 272 17.63 -8.65 -43.35
CA HIS A 272 17.54 -7.71 -44.44
C HIS A 272 18.15 -6.42 -43.91
N LEU A 273 19.41 -6.16 -44.28
CA LEU A 273 20.07 -4.90 -44.03
C LEU A 273 19.30 -3.92 -44.90
N GLU A 274 18.39 -3.20 -44.24
CA GLU A 274 17.67 -2.08 -44.82
C GLU A 274 18.73 -1.12 -45.39
N PRO A 275 18.67 -0.76 -46.68
CA PRO A 275 19.64 0.13 -47.29
C PRO A 275 19.73 1.43 -46.47
N PRO A 276 20.93 1.97 -46.22
CA PRO A 276 21.08 3.22 -45.49
C PRO A 276 20.30 4.33 -46.21
N ALA A 277 19.48 5.04 -45.45
CA ALA A 277 18.68 6.15 -45.94
C ALA A 277 19.59 7.21 -46.61
N PRO A 278 19.14 7.83 -47.72
CA PRO A 278 19.93 8.84 -48.42
C PRO A 278 20.25 10.03 -47.49
N PRO A 279 21.48 10.56 -47.53
CA PRO A 279 21.88 11.69 -46.69
C PRO A 279 21.04 12.92 -47.03
N GLY A 280 20.24 13.39 -46.07
CA GLY A 280 19.45 14.62 -46.18
C GLY A 280 18.02 14.55 -45.64
N GLN A 281 17.49 13.36 -45.35
CA GLN A 281 16.19 13.23 -44.68
C GLN A 281 16.38 13.16 -43.17
N VAL A 282 16.22 14.32 -42.51
CA VAL A 282 16.03 14.36 -41.06
C VAL A 282 14.69 13.67 -40.77
N PRO A 283 14.67 12.56 -40.01
CA PRO A 283 13.41 11.93 -39.65
C PRO A 283 12.55 12.93 -38.88
N PRO A 284 11.24 13.03 -39.17
CA PRO A 284 10.36 13.93 -38.43
C PRO A 284 10.41 13.56 -36.94
N PRO A 285 10.38 14.56 -36.03
CA PRO A 285 10.41 14.30 -34.61
C PRO A 285 9.26 13.35 -34.24
N PRO A 286 9.51 12.36 -33.36
CA PRO A 286 8.49 11.42 -32.93
C PRO A 286 7.30 12.21 -32.39
N ALA A 287 6.11 11.93 -32.93
CA ALA A 287 4.87 12.57 -32.53
C ALA A 287 4.72 12.45 -31.00
N GLN A 288 4.72 13.58 -30.30
CA GLN A 288 4.51 13.59 -28.86
C GLN A 288 3.12 12.99 -28.57
N PRO A 289 3.03 11.92 -27.77
CA PRO A 289 1.74 11.39 -27.35
C PRO A 289 1.13 12.41 -26.36
N GLY A 290 0.10 13.16 -26.79
CA GLY A 290 -0.77 13.83 -25.83
C GLY A 290 -1.30 15.23 -26.13
N TYR A 291 -0.96 15.88 -27.24
CA TYR A 291 -1.61 17.17 -27.57
C TYR A 291 -2.83 16.94 -28.48
N ALA A 292 -3.99 16.77 -27.86
CA ALA A 292 -5.25 17.02 -28.56
C ALA A 292 -5.35 18.54 -28.80
N PRO A 293 -5.57 19.01 -30.04
CA PRO A 293 -5.77 20.43 -30.29
C PRO A 293 -7.01 20.91 -29.50
N PRO A 294 -6.96 22.10 -28.87
CA PRO A 294 -8.11 22.65 -28.19
C PRO A 294 -9.27 22.85 -29.18
N PRO A 295 -10.53 22.68 -28.75
CA PRO A 295 -11.68 22.89 -29.60
C PRO A 295 -11.71 24.33 -30.15
N PRO A 296 -12.18 24.55 -31.40
CA PRO A 296 -12.27 25.88 -31.97
C PRO A 296 -13.13 26.79 -31.07
N GLY A 297 -12.56 27.90 -30.60
CA GLY A 297 -13.29 28.93 -29.84
C GLY A 297 -12.85 29.13 -28.38
N THR A 298 -11.90 28.37 -27.85
CA THR A 298 -11.33 28.68 -26.52
C THR A 298 -10.25 29.76 -26.64
N LEU A 299 -10.56 30.98 -26.20
CA LEU A 299 -9.58 32.05 -26.02
C LEU A 299 -8.57 31.63 -24.94
N PRO A 300 -7.26 31.88 -25.15
CA PRO A 300 -6.25 31.58 -24.14
C PRO A 300 -6.51 32.41 -22.87
N PRO A 301 -6.24 31.86 -21.68
CA PRO A 301 -6.37 32.60 -20.43
C PRO A 301 -5.42 33.81 -20.43
N PRO A 302 -5.83 34.95 -19.83
CA PRO A 302 -4.96 36.12 -19.72
C PRO A 302 -3.68 35.74 -18.97
N GLY A 303 -2.53 36.10 -19.55
CA GLY A 303 -1.22 35.82 -18.98
C GLY A 303 -1.03 36.49 -17.61
N PRO A 304 -0.12 35.96 -16.78
CA PRO A 304 0.13 36.51 -15.46
C PRO A 304 0.63 37.96 -15.57
N THR A 305 -0.08 38.86 -14.91
CA THR A 305 0.36 40.25 -14.72
C THR A 305 1.68 40.25 -13.95
N PRO A 306 2.72 40.98 -14.41
CA PRO A 306 3.94 41.14 -13.64
C PRO A 306 3.61 41.82 -12.32
N TYR A 307 3.97 41.18 -11.20
CA TYR A 307 3.90 41.81 -9.89
C TYR A 307 5.07 42.82 -9.74
N PRO A 308 4.83 43.95 -9.05
CA PRO A 308 5.84 44.96 -8.75
C PRO A 308 6.90 44.48 -7.74
#